data_AF-A0A6J1REK2-F1
#
_entry.id   AF-A0A6J1REK2-F1
#
_cell.length_a   1.000
_cell.length_b   1.000
_cell.length_c   1.000
_cell.angle_alpha   90.00
_cell.angle_beta   90.00
_cell.angle_gamma   90.00
#
_symmetry.space_group_name_H-M   'P 1'
#
loop_
_entity.id
_entity.type
_entity.pdbx_description
1 polymer ?
#
loop_
_entity_poly.entity_id
_entity_poly.type
_entity_poly.pdbx_seq_one_letter_code
_entity_poly.pdbx_strand_id
1 'polypeptide(L)'
;CERTLKKGWTVVQDKDRRIGPYAYKDDQWVSFDDAQQIKLKAELIKKLGLGGGMVWALDLDDFKNKCGCEPSPLLRTMNRVLRNYPKGPLCPITEGAVVIDVSQTDIESITTTKRPIYESTTSSRPI
;
A
#
# COMPACT_ATOMS: atom_id res chain seq x y z
N CYS A 1 -3.63 3.90 -5.24
CA CYS A 1 -3.30 3.52 -6.63
C CYS A 1 -3.29 4.70 -7.61
N GLU A 2 -4.28 5.63 -7.64
CA GLU A 2 -4.23 6.77 -8.59
C GLU A 2 -2.93 7.59 -8.49
N ARG A 3 -2.49 7.90 -7.27
CA ARG A 3 -1.25 8.64 -7.00
C ARG A 3 0.00 7.94 -7.55
N THR A 4 0.11 6.64 -7.33
CA THR A 4 1.27 5.81 -7.72
C THR A 4 1.28 5.48 -9.21
N LEU A 5 0.12 5.31 -9.83
CA LEU A 5 0.00 4.98 -11.26
C LEU A 5 0.01 6.22 -12.16
N LYS A 6 -0.56 7.35 -11.71
CA LYS A 6 -0.86 8.50 -12.59
C LYS A 6 -0.23 9.82 -12.15
N LYS A 7 0.28 9.92 -10.92
CA LYS A 7 0.78 11.21 -10.34
C LYS A 7 2.25 11.17 -9.93
N GLY A 8 2.99 10.16 -10.38
CA GLY A 8 4.45 10.05 -10.20
C GLY A 8 4.87 9.94 -8.74
N TRP A 9 4.13 9.20 -7.91
CA TRP A 9 4.58 8.86 -6.56
C TRP A 9 5.58 7.71 -6.62
N THR A 10 6.68 7.83 -5.88
CA THR A 10 7.64 6.74 -5.72
C THR A 10 7.06 5.69 -4.79
N VAL A 11 7.05 4.43 -5.23
CA VAL A 11 6.64 3.29 -4.42
C VAL A 11 7.87 2.54 -3.96
N VAL A 12 7.92 2.19 -2.68
CA VAL A 12 8.97 1.39 -2.07
C VAL A 12 8.39 0.10 -1.49
N GLN A 13 9.09 -1.00 -1.69
CA GLN A 13 8.70 -2.34 -1.23
C GLN A 13 9.82 -2.99 -0.43
N ASP A 14 9.45 -3.65 0.66
CA ASP A 14 10.36 -4.56 1.36
C ASP A 14 10.63 -5.80 0.49
N LYS A 15 11.91 -6.12 0.27
CA LYS A 15 12.37 -7.27 -0.52
C LYS A 15 11.72 -8.58 -0.07
N ASP A 16 11.64 -8.78 1.24
CA ASP A 16 11.09 -9.99 1.84
C ASP A 16 9.58 -9.93 2.06
N ARG A 17 8.93 -8.82 1.69
CA ARG A 17 7.47 -8.59 1.85
C ARG A 17 6.97 -8.81 3.28
N ARG A 18 7.81 -8.53 4.29
CA ARG A 18 7.44 -8.55 5.72
C ARG A 18 6.38 -7.50 6.03
N ILE A 19 6.44 -6.37 5.33
CA ILE A 19 5.46 -5.28 5.36
C ILE A 19 4.87 -5.02 3.97
N GLY A 20 3.71 -4.36 3.94
CA GLY A 20 3.16 -3.80 2.70
C GLY A 20 4.01 -2.64 2.16
N PRO A 21 3.77 -2.21 0.92
CA PRO A 21 4.45 -1.07 0.35
C PRO A 21 4.17 0.23 1.10
N TYR A 22 5.05 1.20 0.89
CA TYR A 22 4.74 2.61 1.10
C TYR A 22 5.00 3.40 -0.16
N ALA A 23 4.41 4.59 -0.24
CA ALA A 23 4.66 5.54 -1.31
C ALA A 23 4.84 6.95 -0.77
N TYR A 24 5.65 7.74 -1.45
CA TYR A 24 5.90 9.12 -1.08
C TYR A 24 6.04 10.02 -2.30
N LYS A 25 5.80 11.31 -2.07
CA LYS A 25 6.09 12.40 -3.00
C LYS A 25 6.22 13.69 -2.19
N ASP A 26 7.34 14.39 -2.36
CA ASP A 26 7.66 15.60 -1.61
C ASP A 26 7.60 15.34 -0.09
N ASP A 27 6.75 16.06 0.65
CA ASP A 27 6.55 15.91 2.09
C ASP A 27 5.41 14.93 2.46
N GLN A 28 4.76 14.31 1.47
CA GLN A 28 3.64 13.40 1.67
C GLN A 28 4.10 11.94 1.65
N TRP A 29 3.54 11.15 2.58
CA TRP A 29 3.85 9.73 2.74
C TRP A 29 2.60 8.91 3.05
N VAL A 30 2.50 7.69 2.52
CA VAL A 30 1.43 6.74 2.83
C VAL A 30 1.91 5.29 2.78
N SER A 31 1.60 4.49 3.81
CA SER A 31 1.70 3.03 3.78
C SER A 31 0.36 2.38 3.49
N PHE A 32 0.37 1.27 2.78
CA PHE A 32 -0.84 0.53 2.44
C PHE A 32 -0.52 -0.94 2.12
N ASP A 33 -1.55 -1.78 2.06
CA ASP A 33 -1.43 -3.12 1.49
C ASP A 33 -1.77 -3.07 -0.01
N ASP A 34 -0.91 -3.66 -0.85
CA ASP A 34 -1.23 -3.95 -2.25
C ASP A 34 -1.83 -5.36 -2.39
N ALA A 35 -2.24 -5.73 -3.60
CA ALA A 35 -2.81 -7.06 -3.86
C ALA A 35 -1.85 -8.20 -3.46
N GLN A 36 -0.54 -8.00 -3.65
CA GLN A 36 0.46 -8.99 -3.24
C GLN A 36 0.50 -9.15 -1.72
N GLN A 37 0.44 -8.07 -0.93
CA GLN A 37 0.43 -8.16 0.53
C GLN A 37 -0.86 -8.79 1.06
N ILE A 38 -2.01 -8.48 0.45
CA ILE A 38 -3.29 -9.11 0.79
C ILE A 38 -3.24 -10.61 0.50
N LYS A 39 -2.66 -11.03 -0.63
CA LYS A 39 -2.46 -12.45 -0.94
C LYS A 39 -1.63 -13.15 0.14
N LEU A 40 -0.48 -12.59 0.51
CA LEU A 40 0.40 -13.15 1.55
C LEU A 40 -0.30 -13.24 2.91
N LYS A 41 -1.03 -12.21 3.31
CA LYS A 41 -1.82 -12.20 4.56
C LYS A 41 -2.94 -13.26 4.53
N ALA A 42 -3.62 -13.42 3.39
CA ALA A 42 -4.64 -14.45 3.23
C ALA A 42 -4.06 -15.87 3.23
N GLU A 43 -2.86 -16.06 2.66
CA GLU A 43 -2.14 -17.34 2.73
C GLU A 43 -1.70 -17.65 4.17
N LEU A 44 -1.30 -16.62 4.93
CA LEU A 44 -1.00 -16.76 6.35
C LEU A 44 -2.22 -17.19 7.16
N ILE A 45 -3.41 -16.61 6.90
CA ILE A 45 -4.68 -17.04 7.52
C ILE A 45 -4.89 -18.55 7.32
N LYS A 46 -4.69 -19.06 6.10
CA LYS A 46 -4.80 -20.50 5.81
C LYS A 46 -3.73 -21.32 6.52
N LYS A 47 -2.48 -20.87 6.48
CA LYS A 47 -1.34 -21.56 7.10
C LYS A 47 -1.53 -21.74 8.60
N LEU A 48 -2.10 -20.73 9.26
CA LEU A 48 -2.36 -20.75 10.69
C LEU A 48 -3.72 -21.39 11.07
N GLY A 49 -4.55 -21.78 10.10
CA GLY A 49 -5.86 -22.38 10.37
C GLY A 49 -6.87 -21.41 11.01
N LEU A 50 -6.77 -20.11 10.72
CA LEU A 50 -7.69 -19.10 11.26
C LEU A 50 -9.05 -19.16 10.55
N GLY A 51 -10.12 -18.71 11.23
CA GLY A 51 -11.49 -18.78 10.69
C GLY A 51 -11.78 -17.88 9.48
N GLY A 52 -10.98 -16.84 9.26
CA GLY A 52 -11.15 -15.93 8.12
C GLY A 52 -10.37 -14.62 8.27
N GLY A 53 -10.64 -13.67 7.38
CA GLY A 53 -10.12 -12.31 7.40
C GLY A 53 -11.24 -11.28 7.39
N MET A 54 -11.00 -10.13 8.01
CA MET A 54 -11.91 -8.98 8.01
C MET A 54 -11.27 -7.84 7.20
N VAL A 55 -12.09 -7.11 6.45
CA VAL A 55 -11.65 -5.95 5.66
C VAL A 55 -12.31 -4.68 6.19
N TRP A 56 -11.52 -3.63 6.30
CA TRP A 56 -12.00 -2.28 6.58
C TRP A 56 -11.55 -1.35 5.44
N ALA A 57 -12.42 -0.85 4.58
CA ALA A 57 -13.82 -1.22 4.39
C ALA A 57 -14.10 -1.37 2.87
N LEU A 58 -15.31 -1.82 2.49
CA LEU A 58 -15.64 -2.14 1.10
C LEU A 58 -15.49 -0.94 0.15
N ASP A 59 -15.85 0.25 0.60
CA ASP A 59 -15.84 1.51 -0.16
C ASP A 59 -14.44 2.11 -0.36
N LEU A 60 -13.43 1.64 0.41
CA LEU A 60 -12.05 2.08 0.31
C LEU A 60 -11.21 1.26 -0.69
N ASP A 61 -11.73 0.11 -1.14
CA ASP A 61 -11.13 -0.64 -2.25
C ASP A 61 -11.45 0.06 -3.60
N ASP A 62 -10.76 -0.31 -4.67
CA ASP A 62 -11.05 0.22 -6.01
C ASP A 62 -12.28 -0.45 -6.65
N PHE A 63 -13.43 -0.36 -5.97
CA PHE A 63 -14.68 -1.00 -6.39
C PHE A 63 -15.23 -0.47 -7.73
N LYS A 64 -14.77 0.69 -8.20
CA LYS A 64 -15.13 1.27 -9.51
C LYS A 64 -14.06 1.06 -10.58
N ASN A 65 -12.98 0.32 -10.29
CA ASN A 65 -11.87 0.08 -11.21
C ASN A 65 -11.24 1.37 -11.79
N LYS A 66 -11.09 2.42 -10.98
CA LYS A 66 -10.45 3.69 -11.37
C LYS A 66 -8.96 3.53 -11.69
N CYS A 67 -8.33 2.51 -11.12
CA CYS A 67 -6.92 2.20 -11.28
C CYS A 67 -6.64 1.16 -12.39
N GLY A 68 -7.68 0.71 -13.11
CA GLY A 68 -7.53 0.02 -14.39
C GLY A 68 -7.08 -1.44 -14.32
N CYS A 69 -7.29 -2.10 -13.18
CA CYS A 69 -7.02 -3.53 -13.05
C CYS A 69 -8.33 -4.35 -13.06
N GLU A 70 -9.10 -4.30 -11.97
CA GLU A 70 -10.44 -4.88 -11.86
C GLU A 70 -11.22 -4.21 -10.72
N PRO A 71 -12.55 -4.35 -10.65
CA PRO A 71 -13.34 -3.89 -9.50
C PRO A 71 -12.98 -4.64 -8.21
N SER A 72 -12.75 -3.90 -7.13
CA SER A 72 -12.43 -4.43 -5.79
C SER A 72 -11.24 -5.40 -5.78
N PRO A 73 -10.06 -4.97 -6.26
CA PRO A 73 -8.91 -5.85 -6.47
C PRO A 73 -8.39 -6.46 -5.17
N LEU A 74 -8.45 -5.75 -4.05
CA LEU A 74 -7.96 -6.27 -2.77
C LEU A 74 -8.90 -7.34 -2.21
N LEU A 75 -10.21 -7.06 -2.17
CA LEU A 75 -11.21 -8.02 -1.68
C LEU A 75 -11.25 -9.29 -2.56
N ARG A 76 -11.19 -9.13 -3.89
CA ARG A 76 -11.14 -10.27 -4.81
C ARG A 76 -9.88 -11.11 -4.60
N THR A 77 -8.74 -10.47 -4.36
CA THR A 77 -7.49 -11.20 -4.06
C THR A 77 -7.63 -12.04 -2.79
N MET A 78 -8.20 -11.50 -1.72
CA MET A 78 -8.46 -12.27 -0.50
C MET A 78 -9.43 -13.44 -0.77
N ASN A 79 -10.52 -13.21 -1.51
CA ASN A 79 -11.49 -14.26 -1.84
C ASN A 79 -10.92 -15.38 -2.72
N ARG A 80 -9.97 -15.08 -3.61
CA ARG A 80 -9.25 -16.10 -4.42
C ARG A 80 -8.48 -17.07 -3.54
N VAL A 81 -7.87 -16.57 -2.46
CA VAL A 81 -7.11 -17.41 -1.52
C VAL A 81 -8.04 -18.17 -0.57
N LEU A 82 -9.03 -17.48 0.03
CA LEU A 82 -9.84 -18.04 1.12
C LEU A 82 -11.09 -18.80 0.66
N ARG A 83 -11.66 -18.50 -0.52
CA ARG A 83 -13.02 -18.94 -0.91
C ARG A 83 -13.12 -19.58 -2.29
N ASN A 84 -11.99 -20.01 -2.88
CA ASN A 84 -11.94 -20.59 -4.23
C ASN A 84 -12.61 -19.71 -5.30
N TYR A 85 -12.48 -18.39 -5.16
CA TYR A 85 -12.97 -17.43 -6.15
C TYR A 85 -12.17 -17.55 -7.46
N PRO A 86 -12.77 -17.27 -8.64
CA PRO A 86 -12.07 -17.38 -9.92
C PRO A 86 -10.72 -16.64 -9.92
N LYS A 87 -9.71 -17.30 -10.51
CA LYS A 87 -8.38 -16.72 -10.71
C LYS A 87 -8.50 -15.39 -11.46
N GLY A 88 -7.63 -14.46 -11.13
CA GLY A 88 -7.58 -13.15 -11.78
C GLY A 88 -6.23 -12.47 -11.54
N PRO A 89 -6.08 -11.23 -12.00
CA PRO A 89 -4.79 -10.54 -12.00
C PRO A 89 -4.33 -10.22 -10.57
N LEU A 90 -3.01 -10.18 -10.38
CA LEU A 90 -2.40 -9.47 -9.26
C LEU A 90 -2.19 -8.02 -9.70
N CYS A 91 -3.05 -7.14 -9.22
CA CYS A 91 -3.10 -5.75 -9.65
C CYS A 91 -1.85 -4.97 -9.23
N PRO A 92 -0.98 -4.56 -10.17
CA PRO A 92 0.19 -3.77 -9.84
C PRO A 92 -0.21 -2.35 -9.42
N ILE A 93 0.60 -1.75 -8.56
CA ILE A 93 0.39 -0.40 -8.02
C ILE A 93 1.35 0.64 -8.62
N THR A 94 2.36 0.20 -9.38
CA THR A 94 3.37 1.02 -10.08
C THR A 94 4.01 0.17 -11.19
N GLU A 95 4.65 0.82 -12.17
CA GLU A 95 5.44 0.17 -13.23
C GLU A 95 6.88 -0.17 -12.78
N GLY A 96 7.33 0.39 -11.66
CA GLY A 96 8.62 0.08 -11.05
C GLY A 96 8.66 0.52 -9.59
N ALA A 97 8.79 -0.43 -8.67
CA ALA A 97 8.95 -0.16 -7.25
C ALA A 97 10.44 -0.18 -6.89
N VAL A 98 10.85 0.75 -6.03
CA VAL A 98 12.16 0.67 -5.35
C VAL A 98 12.08 -0.45 -4.33
N VAL A 99 13.03 -1.38 -4.36
CA VAL A 99 13.07 -2.50 -3.41
C VAL A 99 14.13 -2.22 -2.35
N ILE A 100 13.75 -2.26 -1.08
CA ILE A 100 14.66 -2.08 0.07
C ILE A 100 14.89 -3.42 0.76
N ASP A 101 16.10 -3.63 1.25
CA ASP A 101 16.46 -4.77 2.09
C ASP A 101 16.76 -4.29 3.51
N VAL A 102 15.78 -4.43 4.42
CA VAL A 102 15.95 -4.00 5.83
C VAL A 102 16.99 -4.87 6.56
N SER A 103 17.37 -6.03 6.01
CA SER A 103 18.39 -6.92 6.61
C SER A 103 19.83 -6.53 6.25
N GLN A 104 20.02 -5.67 5.25
CA GLN A 104 21.31 -5.08 4.92
C GLN A 104 21.42 -3.73 5.66
N THR A 105 22.19 -3.71 6.75
CA THR A 105 22.39 -2.56 7.64
C THR A 105 23.15 -1.36 7.05
N ASP A 106 23.35 -1.30 5.73
CA ASP A 106 24.08 -0.20 5.08
C ASP A 106 23.12 0.75 4.34
N ILE A 107 22.15 1.31 5.06
CA ILE A 107 21.49 2.53 4.59
C ILE A 107 22.40 3.69 4.98
N GLU A 108 23.34 4.05 4.10
CA GLU A 108 23.78 5.44 4.03
C GLU A 108 22.54 6.29 3.80
N SER A 109 22.22 7.10 4.79
CA SER A 109 21.19 8.14 4.73
C SER A 109 21.56 9.16 3.66
N ILE A 110 21.16 8.92 2.41
CA ILE A 110 21.23 9.91 1.34
C ILE A 110 19.87 10.57 1.14
N THR A 111 19.27 11.11 2.21
CA THR A 111 18.34 12.25 2.10
C THR A 111 18.04 12.81 3.49
N THR A 112 18.79 13.85 3.89
CA THR A 112 18.33 14.75 4.94
C THR A 112 17.25 15.65 4.35
N THR A 113 15.98 15.30 4.56
CA THR A 113 14.88 16.26 4.38
C THR A 113 15.12 17.39 5.37
N LYS A 114 15.35 18.62 4.87
CA LYS A 114 15.43 19.80 5.73
C LYS A 114 14.16 19.87 6.58
N ARG A 115 14.32 20.06 7.89
CA ARG A 115 13.23 20.20 8.85
C ARG A 115 12.18 21.17 8.27
N PRO A 116 10.89 20.79 8.16
CA PRO A 116 9.86 21.70 7.69
C PRO A 116 9.81 22.91 8.63
N ILE A 117 9.91 24.11 8.05
CA ILE A 117 9.72 25.36 8.77
C ILE A 117 8.22 25.48 9.00
N TYR A 118 7.79 25.32 10.25
CA TYR A 118 6.43 25.68 10.64
C TYR A 118 6.40 27.19 10.89
N GLU A 119 5.58 27.93 10.14
CA GLU A 119 5.16 29.26 10.56
C GLU A 119 4.01 29.11 11.55
N SER A 120 4.14 29.73 12.72
CA SER A 120 3.03 29.80 13.68
C SER A 120 1.92 30.67 13.11
N THR A 121 0.82 30.05 12.67
CA THR A 121 -0.41 30.76 12.36
C THR A 121 -1.22 30.95 13.65
N THR A 122 -1.07 32.12 14.26
CA THR A 122 -1.96 32.55 15.34
C THR A 122 -3.31 32.91 14.69
N SER A 123 -4.26 31.98 14.74
CA SER A 123 -5.66 32.28 14.37
C SER A 123 -6.27 33.14 15.47
N SER A 124 -6.52 34.42 15.18
CA SER A 124 -7.31 35.28 16.05
C SER A 124 -8.76 34.78 16.04
N ARG A 125 -9.31 34.56 17.25
CA ARG A 125 -10.72 34.21 17.46
C ARG A 125 -11.61 35.21 16.71
N PRO A 126 -12.59 34.76 15.91
CA PRO A 126 -13.63 35.64 15.38
C PRO A 126 -14.38 36.28 16.56
N ILE A 127 -14.59 37.60 16.48
CA ILE A 127 -15.43 38.39 17.40
C ILE A 127 -16.90 38.06 17.13
#